data_AF-A0A0K0GHH5-F1
#
_entry.id   AF-A0A0K0GHH5-F1
#
_cell.length_a   1.000
_cell.length_b   1.000
_cell.length_c   1.000
_cell.angle_alpha   90.00
_cell.angle_beta   90.00
_cell.angle_gamma   90.00
#
_symmetry.space_group_name_H-M   'P 1'
#
loop_
_entity.id
_entity.type
_entity.pdbx_description
1 polymer ?
#
loop_
_entity_poly.entity_id
_entity_poly.type
_entity_poly.pdbx_seq_one_letter_code
_entity_poly.pdbx_strand_id
1 'polypeptide(L)'
;MNDLALYKIKSGDSLDSIARQHGTSVEEISKLNNIKNPNIIRTGQQLKMPNKKAWSLASQETKPQSPPPTSVQFVLLDRLLNAIGDLNYQIIHKETGRKINGKTTEYGLTEVITGNINDTIELCVARAGGGFKKIYETYIAASRKIVTAQSPSIRFKAKTDRHDGASEAGEKIGRDKNGHPLIVIDKQDVELDFLDRYTGAKLSDQDIQDAAKELRCEPGLIFAIATQESSQSSFIDLDGNKIPAILYERHWFRKLTNPSKKQPSPYEATHPNICGPAYKRAKKNKKGEYVEKKTGNIVQEDDIYGSPGIHQYKRLLIAYKLNQEAALQSCSWGKFQIMGFNYKVAGFASVKEFTKAMSLSDAEHMKAFLKFAKSNPTLLEGLQNKDYEKIAEGHNGGSWRHINPDYATNIEKYYNDYTRTSKK
;
A
#
# COMPACT_ATOMS: atom_id res chain seq x y z
N MET A 1 41.07 -29.47 -4.19
CA MET A 1 41.32 -28.75 -2.91
C MET A 1 40.34 -27.59 -2.85
N ASN A 2 39.51 -27.52 -1.79
CA ASN A 2 38.49 -26.49 -1.64
C ASN A 2 39.14 -25.24 -1.04
N ASP A 3 39.37 -24.20 -1.85
CA ASP A 3 39.77 -22.89 -1.31
C ASP A 3 38.58 -22.28 -0.57
N LEU A 4 38.69 -22.23 0.76
CA LEU A 4 37.77 -21.49 1.63
C LEU A 4 38.15 -20.02 1.56
N ALA A 5 37.23 -19.16 1.11
CA ALA A 5 37.45 -17.72 1.12
C ALA A 5 37.52 -17.22 2.57
N LEU A 6 38.58 -16.49 2.92
CA LEU A 6 38.79 -15.92 4.24
C LEU A 6 38.47 -14.42 4.23
N TYR A 7 37.73 -13.96 5.24
CA TYR A 7 37.40 -12.55 5.47
C TYR A 7 38.07 -12.04 6.76
N LYS A 8 38.80 -10.93 6.68
CA LYS A 8 39.44 -10.31 7.86
C LYS A 8 38.56 -9.18 8.40
N ILE A 9 38.08 -9.34 9.64
CA ILE A 9 37.19 -8.41 10.35
C ILE A 9 37.89 -7.05 10.51
N LYS A 10 37.17 -5.96 10.21
CA LYS A 10 37.63 -4.57 10.32
C LYS A 10 36.99 -3.87 11.51
N SER A 11 37.47 -2.67 11.83
CA SER A 11 36.87 -1.86 12.91
C SER A 11 35.47 -1.44 12.49
N GLY A 12 34.47 -1.69 13.34
CA GLY A 12 33.06 -1.42 13.05
C GLY A 12 32.26 -2.60 12.46
N ASP A 13 32.91 -3.73 12.16
CA ASP A 13 32.21 -4.92 11.68
C ASP A 13 31.44 -5.65 12.80
N SER A 14 30.28 -6.21 12.45
CA SER A 14 29.58 -7.24 13.22
C SER A 14 29.40 -8.50 12.36
N LEU A 15 29.17 -9.67 12.97
CA LEU A 15 28.88 -10.87 12.16
C LEU A 15 27.63 -10.68 11.30
N ASP A 16 26.69 -9.87 11.77
CA ASP A 16 25.46 -9.50 11.05
C ASP A 16 25.76 -8.67 9.79
N SER A 17 26.65 -7.66 9.90
CA SER A 17 27.03 -6.84 8.75
C SER A 17 27.86 -7.65 7.74
N ILE A 18 28.74 -8.52 8.21
CA ILE A 18 29.56 -9.41 7.37
C ILE A 18 28.68 -10.45 6.66
N ALA A 19 27.75 -11.08 7.38
CA ALA A 19 26.81 -12.06 6.81
C ALA A 19 26.00 -11.45 5.66
N ARG A 20 25.45 -10.25 5.88
CA ARG A 20 24.73 -9.50 4.85
C ARG A 20 25.62 -9.12 3.67
N GLN A 21 26.82 -8.60 3.93
CA GLN A 21 27.76 -8.21 2.88
C GLN A 21 28.15 -9.40 1.98
N HIS A 22 28.24 -10.59 2.55
CA HIS A 22 28.69 -11.78 1.85
C HIS A 22 27.57 -12.72 1.41
N GLY A 23 26.31 -12.37 1.69
CA GLY A 23 25.14 -13.14 1.27
C GLY A 23 25.05 -14.51 1.95
N THR A 24 25.36 -14.59 3.24
CA THR A 24 25.24 -15.78 4.09
C THR A 24 24.54 -15.37 5.40
N SER A 25 24.36 -16.29 6.35
CA SER A 25 23.77 -15.97 7.67
C SER A 25 24.81 -15.93 8.78
N VAL A 26 24.45 -15.23 9.87
CA VAL A 26 25.25 -15.22 11.10
C VAL A 26 25.40 -16.64 11.65
N GLU A 27 24.37 -17.47 11.59
CA GLU A 27 24.48 -18.87 12.01
C GLU A 27 25.44 -19.68 11.15
N GLU A 28 25.47 -19.48 9.83
CA GLU A 28 26.37 -20.20 8.94
C GLU A 28 27.83 -19.79 9.16
N ILE A 29 28.11 -18.49 9.26
CA ILE A 29 29.44 -18.00 9.61
C ILE A 29 29.84 -18.51 11.00
N SER A 30 28.93 -18.47 11.97
CA SER A 30 29.21 -18.90 13.34
C SER A 30 29.48 -20.39 13.41
N LYS A 31 28.70 -21.22 12.73
CA LYS A 31 28.92 -22.68 12.64
C LYS A 31 30.23 -22.99 11.92
N LEU A 32 30.49 -22.36 10.78
CA LEU A 32 31.70 -22.60 9.97
C LEU A 32 32.99 -22.18 10.69
N ASN A 33 32.90 -21.20 11.59
CA ASN A 33 34.03 -20.67 12.36
C ASN A 33 34.03 -21.11 13.84
N ASN A 34 33.11 -22.00 14.23
CA ASN A 34 32.93 -22.44 15.62
C ASN A 34 32.76 -21.30 16.64
N ILE A 35 32.08 -20.22 16.27
CA ILE A 35 31.80 -19.08 17.12
C ILE A 35 30.57 -19.37 17.97
N LYS A 36 30.75 -19.45 19.29
CA LYS A 36 29.67 -19.74 20.24
C LYS A 36 28.81 -18.52 20.57
N ASN A 37 29.41 -17.32 20.57
CA ASN A 37 28.70 -16.07 20.79
C ASN A 37 28.91 -15.13 19.60
N PRO A 38 27.90 -14.97 18.72
CA PRO A 38 28.02 -14.18 17.49
C PRO A 38 28.26 -12.68 17.69
N ASN A 39 27.97 -12.16 18.89
CA ASN A 39 28.15 -10.75 19.24
C ASN A 39 29.58 -10.42 19.70
N ILE A 40 30.45 -11.43 19.83
CA ILE A 40 31.83 -11.25 20.30
C ILE A 40 32.78 -11.66 19.18
N ILE A 41 33.12 -10.70 18.33
CA ILE A 41 34.17 -10.82 17.32
C ILE A 41 35.20 -9.71 17.48
N ARG A 42 36.44 -9.95 17.06
CA ARG A 42 37.54 -8.99 17.22
C ARG A 42 38.02 -8.47 15.88
N THR A 43 38.21 -7.16 15.79
CA THR A 43 38.88 -6.54 14.65
C THR A 43 40.24 -7.22 14.40
N GLY A 44 40.50 -7.58 13.15
CA GLY A 44 41.68 -8.31 12.70
C GLY A 44 41.51 -9.84 12.66
N GLN A 45 40.47 -10.40 13.28
CA GLN A 45 40.16 -11.83 13.24
C GLN A 45 39.78 -12.27 11.82
N GLN A 46 40.17 -13.48 11.42
CA GLN A 46 39.79 -14.05 10.12
C GLN A 46 38.62 -15.03 10.25
N LEU A 47 37.67 -14.95 9.34
CA LEU A 47 36.49 -15.82 9.23
C LEU A 47 36.53 -16.60 7.92
N LYS A 48 36.34 -17.91 8.00
CA LYS A 48 36.02 -18.79 6.89
C LYS A 48 34.62 -18.50 6.38
N MET A 49 34.47 -18.35 5.07
CA MET A 49 33.20 -18.05 4.44
C MET A 49 32.71 -19.25 3.61
N PRO A 50 31.39 -19.53 3.60
CA PRO A 50 30.83 -20.62 2.83
C PRO A 50 31.01 -20.40 1.31
N ASN A 51 31.34 -21.47 0.58
CA ASN A 51 31.83 -21.39 -0.80
C ASN A 51 30.68 -21.34 -1.84
N LYS A 52 30.73 -20.38 -2.78
CA LYS A 52 29.64 -20.00 -3.70
C LYS A 52 29.28 -21.01 -4.82
N LYS A 53 29.98 -22.15 -4.96
CA LYS A 53 29.84 -23.02 -6.16
C LYS A 53 28.69 -24.04 -6.13
N ALA A 54 28.08 -24.35 -4.99
CA ALA A 54 26.95 -25.29 -4.93
C ALA A 54 25.58 -24.65 -5.26
N TRP A 55 25.52 -23.32 -5.41
CA TRP A 55 24.27 -22.58 -5.61
C TRP A 55 23.93 -22.30 -7.08
N SER A 56 24.80 -22.66 -8.04
CA SER A 56 24.62 -22.25 -9.44
C SER A 56 23.64 -23.12 -10.26
N LEU A 57 23.08 -24.20 -9.71
CA LEU A 57 22.18 -25.10 -10.45
C LEU A 57 20.76 -25.22 -9.84
N ALA A 58 20.54 -24.72 -8.61
CA ALA A 58 19.23 -24.74 -7.95
C ALA A 58 18.58 -23.35 -7.80
N SER A 59 19.17 -22.30 -8.39
CA SER A 59 18.70 -20.92 -8.23
C SER A 59 18.73 -20.11 -9.52
N GLN A 60 18.11 -20.66 -10.56
CA GLN A 60 17.45 -19.80 -11.53
C GLN A 60 16.05 -19.47 -11.03
N GLU A 61 15.97 -18.57 -10.04
CA GLU A 61 15.02 -17.45 -10.02
C GLU A 61 15.34 -16.47 -8.86
N THR A 62 15.49 -15.21 -9.26
CA THR A 62 15.58 -13.94 -8.49
C THR A 62 16.88 -13.57 -7.76
N LYS A 63 17.68 -12.73 -8.44
CA LYS A 63 18.75 -11.86 -7.90
C LYS A 63 18.13 -10.68 -7.09
N PRO A 64 18.88 -10.06 -6.16
CA PRO A 64 18.43 -8.85 -5.45
C PRO A 64 18.11 -7.72 -6.43
N GLN A 65 16.91 -7.14 -6.30
CA GLN A 65 16.40 -6.07 -7.15
C GLN A 65 17.18 -4.78 -6.89
N SER A 66 17.56 -4.09 -7.97
CA SER A 66 18.16 -2.75 -8.05
C SER A 66 17.46 -1.71 -7.13
N PRO A 67 18.09 -0.55 -6.80
CA PRO A 67 17.37 0.55 -6.16
C PRO A 67 16.05 0.84 -6.91
N PRO A 68 14.98 1.27 -6.20
CA PRO A 68 13.68 1.50 -6.84
C PRO A 68 13.84 2.42 -8.05
N PRO A 69 13.03 2.23 -9.11
CA PRO A 69 13.20 2.98 -10.34
C PRO A 69 13.02 4.48 -10.07
N THR A 70 14.08 5.26 -10.29
CA THR A 70 14.08 6.72 -10.40
C THR A 70 13.04 7.11 -11.45
N SER A 71 11.82 7.45 -11.03
CA SER A 71 10.68 7.49 -11.97
C SER A 71 9.58 8.48 -11.60
N VAL A 72 8.79 8.85 -12.60
CA VAL A 72 7.61 9.73 -12.49
C VAL A 72 6.44 9.07 -13.22
N GLN A 73 5.25 9.16 -12.64
CA GLN A 73 4.00 8.82 -13.34
C GLN A 73 2.95 9.90 -13.06
N PHE A 74 2.13 10.21 -14.05
CA PHE A 74 1.03 11.16 -13.88
C PHE A 74 -0.33 10.45 -13.78
N VAL A 75 -1.21 10.99 -12.93
CA VAL A 75 -2.64 10.66 -12.84
C VAL A 75 -3.42 11.89 -13.29
N LEU A 76 -4.13 11.81 -14.41
CA LEU A 76 -4.91 12.91 -14.96
C LEU A 76 -6.36 12.82 -14.48
N LEU A 77 -6.77 13.85 -13.74
CA LEU A 77 -8.11 13.94 -13.17
C LEU A 77 -8.85 15.17 -13.69
N ASP A 78 -10.18 15.09 -13.77
CA ASP A 78 -11.05 16.22 -14.03
C ASP A 78 -11.22 17.12 -12.78
N ARG A 79 -12.05 18.16 -12.90
CA ARG A 79 -12.32 19.11 -11.81
C ARG A 79 -13.02 18.45 -10.60
N LEU A 80 -13.75 17.36 -10.83
CA LEU A 80 -14.47 16.61 -9.81
C LEU A 80 -13.66 15.41 -9.29
N LEU A 81 -12.38 15.32 -9.65
CA LEU A 81 -11.45 14.26 -9.26
C LEU A 81 -11.73 12.90 -9.91
N ASN A 82 -12.54 12.86 -10.98
CA ASN A 82 -12.70 11.65 -11.78
C ASN A 82 -11.49 11.46 -12.70
N ALA A 83 -11.11 10.21 -12.93
CA ALA A 83 -10.04 9.89 -13.87
C ALA A 83 -10.43 10.20 -15.31
N ILE A 84 -9.51 10.80 -16.06
CA ILE A 84 -9.71 11.06 -17.48
C ILE A 84 -9.01 9.96 -18.28
N GLY A 85 -9.78 8.97 -18.74
CA GLY A 85 -9.28 7.92 -19.63
C GLY A 85 -9.17 8.35 -21.09
N ASP A 86 -8.37 7.61 -21.86
CA ASP A 86 -8.15 7.79 -23.30
C ASP A 86 -7.65 9.18 -23.72
N LEU A 87 -7.08 9.95 -22.79
CA LEU A 87 -6.54 11.27 -23.04
C LEU A 87 -5.13 11.15 -23.60
N ASN A 88 -4.94 11.65 -24.82
CA ASN A 88 -3.61 11.71 -25.43
C ASN A 88 -2.71 12.67 -24.63
N TYR A 89 -1.53 12.20 -24.25
CA TYR A 89 -0.51 12.97 -23.57
C TYR A 89 0.83 12.91 -24.30
N GLN A 90 1.68 13.89 -24.00
CA GLN A 90 3.09 13.93 -24.37
C GLN A 90 3.89 14.32 -23.14
N ILE A 91 4.83 13.48 -22.75
CA ILE A 91 5.79 13.74 -21.71
C ILE A 91 7.13 14.13 -22.36
N ILE A 92 7.72 15.23 -21.91
CA ILE A 92 8.96 15.79 -22.45
C ILE A 92 10.00 15.81 -21.35
N HIS A 93 11.11 15.11 -21.54
CA HIS A 93 12.28 15.18 -20.67
C HIS A 93 13.16 16.35 -21.13
N LYS A 94 13.36 17.35 -20.28
CA LYS A 94 13.91 18.65 -20.70
C LYS A 94 15.39 18.62 -21.01
N GLU A 95 16.13 17.84 -20.24
CA GLU A 95 17.58 17.70 -20.33
C GLU A 95 17.96 16.91 -21.59
N THR A 96 17.19 15.87 -21.91
CA THR A 96 17.47 15.00 -23.06
C THR A 96 16.69 15.39 -24.32
N GLY A 97 15.66 16.22 -24.17
CA GLY A 97 14.69 16.52 -25.23
C GLY A 97 13.80 15.33 -25.62
N ARG A 98 13.93 14.18 -24.95
CA ARG A 98 13.17 12.96 -25.27
C ARG A 98 11.67 13.21 -25.08
N LYS A 99 10.88 12.84 -26.09
CA LYS A 99 9.42 12.92 -26.06
C LYS A 99 8.81 11.54 -26.02
N ILE A 100 7.80 11.39 -25.20
CA ILE A 100 7.10 10.14 -24.92
C ILE A 100 5.62 10.43 -25.08
N ASN A 101 4.95 9.74 -26.00
CA ASN A 101 3.54 10.00 -26.32
C ASN A 101 2.72 8.77 -25.95
N GLY A 102 1.56 8.98 -25.35
CA GLY A 102 0.66 7.89 -25.00
C GLY A 102 -0.76 8.35 -24.80
N LYS A 103 -1.62 7.42 -24.40
CA LYS A 103 -2.98 7.68 -23.93
C LYS A 103 -3.10 7.26 -22.48
N THR A 104 -3.84 8.03 -21.70
CA THR A 104 -4.14 7.63 -20.34
C THR A 104 -4.98 6.36 -20.31
N THR A 105 -4.72 5.49 -19.34
CA THR A 105 -5.60 4.34 -19.09
C THR A 105 -6.99 4.80 -18.64
N GLU A 106 -7.97 3.90 -18.55
CA GLU A 106 -9.28 4.19 -17.93
C GLU A 106 -9.17 4.78 -16.50
N TYR A 107 -8.01 4.61 -15.86
CA TYR A 107 -7.70 5.17 -14.55
C TYR A 107 -6.99 6.53 -14.56
N GLY A 108 -6.79 7.13 -15.73
CA GLY A 108 -6.13 8.43 -15.89
C GLY A 108 -4.61 8.34 -15.81
N LEU A 109 -4.02 7.14 -15.81
CA LEU A 109 -2.59 6.95 -15.62
C LEU A 109 -1.81 7.10 -16.94
N THR A 110 -0.68 7.82 -16.90
CA THR A 110 0.34 7.77 -17.96
C THR A 110 1.25 6.55 -17.79
N GLU A 111 2.12 6.29 -18.75
CA GLU A 111 3.23 5.35 -18.55
C GLU A 111 4.22 5.89 -17.50
N VAL A 112 4.99 4.96 -16.90
CA VAL A 112 6.08 5.31 -15.98
C VAL A 112 7.28 5.82 -16.76
N ILE A 113 7.74 7.01 -16.41
CA ILE A 113 8.94 7.61 -16.97
C ILE A 113 10.09 7.38 -16.02
N THR A 114 11.18 6.79 -16.48
CA THR A 114 12.43 6.64 -15.72
C THR A 114 13.51 7.59 -16.25
N GLY A 115 14.42 8.03 -15.37
CA GLY A 115 15.53 8.90 -15.74
C GLY A 115 16.42 9.23 -14.54
N ASN A 116 17.24 10.28 -14.60
CA ASN A 116 18.12 10.64 -13.48
C ASN A 116 17.40 11.52 -12.46
N ILE A 117 17.82 11.44 -11.20
CA ILE A 117 17.27 12.28 -10.14
C ILE A 117 17.49 13.75 -10.51
N ASN A 118 16.45 14.56 -10.33
CA ASN A 118 16.36 15.98 -10.68
C ASN A 118 16.23 16.31 -12.17
N ASP A 119 16.21 15.32 -13.06
CA ASP A 119 15.85 15.56 -14.45
C ASP A 119 14.41 16.09 -14.53
N THR A 120 14.18 17.14 -15.32
CA THR A 120 12.92 17.85 -15.44
C THR A 120 12.05 17.21 -16.52
N ILE A 121 10.79 16.99 -16.18
CA ILE A 121 9.77 16.38 -17.01
C ILE A 121 8.59 17.33 -17.15
N GLU A 122 8.19 17.66 -18.38
CA GLU A 122 6.95 18.36 -18.68
C GLU A 122 5.87 17.36 -19.12
N LEU A 123 4.69 17.43 -18.49
CA LEU A 123 3.49 16.76 -18.98
C LEU A 123 2.68 17.72 -19.83
N CYS A 124 2.44 17.31 -21.06
CA CYS A 124 1.52 17.95 -21.98
C CYS A 124 0.33 17.02 -22.31
N VAL A 125 -0.81 17.61 -22.65
CA VAL A 125 -1.99 16.89 -23.13
C VAL A 125 -2.50 17.46 -24.43
N ALA A 126 -3.11 16.61 -25.26
CA ALA A 126 -3.63 17.02 -26.56
C ALA A 126 -4.77 18.04 -26.41
N ARG A 127 -4.77 19.05 -27.27
CA ARG A 127 -5.86 20.02 -27.40
C ARG A 127 -6.90 19.52 -28.39
N ALA A 128 -8.17 19.90 -28.18
CA ALA A 128 -9.26 19.60 -29.12
C ALA A 128 -9.04 20.18 -30.53
N GLY A 129 -8.27 21.27 -30.66
CA GLY A 129 -7.90 21.90 -31.94
C GLY A 129 -6.56 21.42 -32.53
N GLY A 130 -5.97 20.35 -31.97
CA GLY A 130 -4.65 19.85 -32.37
C GLY A 130 -3.49 20.45 -31.56
N GLY A 131 -2.38 19.72 -31.53
CA GLY A 131 -1.19 20.06 -30.75
C GLY A 131 -1.32 19.75 -29.26
N PHE A 132 -0.24 20.02 -28.51
CA PHE A 132 -0.12 19.69 -27.10
C PHE A 132 -0.06 20.96 -26.23
N LYS A 133 -0.69 20.93 -25.06
CA LYS A 133 -0.60 21.97 -24.02
C LYS A 133 0.16 21.42 -22.83
N LYS A 134 1.24 22.10 -22.40
CA LYS A 134 1.84 21.84 -21.09
C LYS A 134 0.81 22.11 -19.99
N ILE A 135 0.60 21.12 -19.13
CA ILE A 135 -0.30 21.21 -17.97
C ILE A 135 0.42 21.01 -16.65
N TYR A 136 1.60 20.40 -16.68
CA TYR A 136 2.39 20.17 -15.49
C TYR A 136 3.87 20.12 -15.83
N GLU A 137 4.72 20.43 -14.85
CA GLU A 137 6.16 20.27 -14.91
C GLU A 137 6.65 19.79 -13.54
N THR A 138 7.52 18.79 -13.54
CA THR A 138 8.10 18.19 -12.32
C THR A 138 9.53 17.75 -12.63
N TYR A 139 10.20 17.19 -11.64
CA TYR A 139 11.45 16.46 -11.80
C TYR A 139 11.29 14.99 -11.40
N ILE A 140 12.23 14.16 -11.84
CA ILE A 140 12.34 12.75 -11.45
C ILE A 140 12.97 12.67 -10.06
N ALA A 141 12.32 11.96 -9.13
CA ALA A 141 12.76 11.83 -7.75
C ALA A 141 13.59 10.55 -7.54
N ALA A 142 14.29 10.48 -6.40
CA ALA A 142 15.03 9.29 -5.97
C ALA A 142 14.14 8.05 -5.74
N SER A 143 12.83 8.23 -5.67
CA SER A 143 11.80 7.18 -5.67
C SER A 143 10.74 7.49 -6.73
N ARG A 144 9.72 6.64 -6.88
CA ARG A 144 8.63 6.87 -7.85
C ARG A 144 7.75 8.03 -7.40
N LYS A 145 7.73 9.09 -8.20
CA LYS A 145 6.87 10.25 -7.95
C LYS A 145 5.54 10.09 -8.70
N ILE A 146 4.44 9.89 -7.99
CA ILE A 146 3.08 9.94 -8.57
C ILE A 146 2.56 11.38 -8.51
N VAL A 147 2.30 11.95 -9.69
CA VAL A 147 1.86 13.33 -9.85
C VAL A 147 0.40 13.36 -10.30
N THR A 148 -0.48 13.91 -9.47
CA THR A 148 -1.86 14.17 -9.92
C THR A 148 -1.91 15.47 -10.70
N ALA A 149 -2.23 15.42 -11.99
CA ALA A 149 -2.38 16.59 -12.83
C ALA A 149 -3.87 16.91 -13.02
N GLN A 150 -4.25 18.14 -12.66
CA GLN A 150 -5.57 18.69 -12.87
C GLN A 150 -5.43 19.96 -13.71
N SER A 151 -6.29 20.14 -14.70
CA SER A 151 -6.28 21.37 -15.48
C SER A 151 -7.69 21.79 -15.86
N PRO A 152 -8.12 23.00 -15.45
CA PRO A 152 -9.42 23.54 -15.83
C PRO A 152 -9.51 23.86 -17.34
N SER A 153 -8.38 23.80 -18.05
CA SER A 153 -8.30 24.05 -19.49
C SER A 153 -8.47 22.78 -20.35
N ILE A 154 -8.48 21.59 -19.76
CA ILE A 154 -8.64 20.35 -20.52
C ILE A 154 -10.11 20.18 -20.85
N ARG A 155 -10.45 20.34 -22.13
CA ARG A 155 -11.79 20.09 -22.67
C ARG A 155 -11.72 18.87 -23.59
N PHE A 156 -12.43 17.81 -23.25
CA PHE A 156 -12.59 16.62 -24.09
C PHE A 156 -14.07 16.46 -24.46
N LYS A 157 -14.35 15.82 -25.60
CA LYS A 157 -15.73 15.49 -25.99
C LYS A 157 -16.21 14.36 -25.08
N ALA A 158 -16.96 14.71 -24.06
CA ALA A 158 -17.75 13.79 -23.26
C ALA A 158 -19.24 14.16 -23.40
N LYS A 159 -20.13 13.19 -23.19
CA LYS A 159 -21.55 13.46 -23.01
C LYS A 159 -21.69 14.12 -21.63
N THR A 160 -22.05 15.41 -21.60
CA THR A 160 -22.15 16.17 -20.35
C THR A 160 -23.59 16.24 -19.88
N ASP A 161 -23.81 15.98 -18.60
CA ASP A 161 -25.00 16.46 -17.89
C ASP A 161 -24.70 17.79 -17.19
N ARG A 162 -25.73 18.62 -17.00
CA ARG A 162 -25.62 20.01 -16.53
C ARG A 162 -25.23 20.06 -15.04
N HIS A 163 -24.28 20.90 -14.66
CA HIS A 163 -24.01 21.25 -13.26
C HIS A 163 -23.68 22.73 -13.12
N ASP A 164 -24.31 23.38 -12.14
CA ASP A 164 -24.34 24.84 -11.98
C ASP A 164 -23.20 25.36 -11.07
N GLY A 165 -22.56 26.47 -11.46
CA GLY A 165 -21.86 27.41 -10.56
C GLY A 165 -20.31 27.44 -10.58
N ALA A 166 -19.71 28.60 -10.88
CA ALA A 166 -18.26 28.88 -10.89
C ALA A 166 -17.92 30.19 -10.14
N SER A 167 -16.67 30.40 -9.69
CA SER A 167 -15.91 31.68 -9.76
C SER A 167 -14.43 31.55 -9.30
N GLU A 168 -13.59 32.50 -9.73
CA GLU A 168 -12.10 32.53 -9.79
C GLU A 168 -11.45 33.55 -8.83
N ALA A 169 -10.17 33.36 -8.43
CA ALA A 169 -9.07 34.37 -8.40
C ALA A 169 -7.72 33.73 -7.96
N GLY A 170 -6.60 34.07 -8.61
CA GLY A 170 -5.27 33.43 -8.44
C GLY A 170 -4.20 34.28 -7.76
N GLU A 171 -3.18 33.66 -7.15
CA GLU A 171 -2.15 34.37 -6.38
C GLU A 171 -0.81 33.55 -6.25
N LYS A 172 0.36 34.21 -6.12
CA LYS A 172 1.75 33.66 -6.18
C LYS A 172 2.23 32.89 -4.92
N ILE A 173 3.35 32.16 -5.00
CA ILE A 173 3.85 31.15 -4.02
C ILE A 173 5.25 31.51 -3.47
N GLY A 174 5.43 31.48 -2.13
CA GLY A 174 6.70 31.75 -1.42
C GLY A 174 7.57 30.52 -1.11
N ARG A 175 8.63 30.68 -0.32
CA ARG A 175 9.55 29.63 0.17
C ARG A 175 9.71 29.70 1.69
N ASP A 176 10.11 28.60 2.36
CA ASP A 176 10.35 28.61 3.81
C ASP A 176 11.78 29.06 4.20
N LYS A 177 12.01 29.22 5.52
CA LYS A 177 13.28 29.69 6.10
C LYS A 177 14.49 28.77 5.89
N ASN A 178 14.26 27.54 5.44
CA ASN A 178 15.32 26.56 5.15
C ASN A 178 15.57 26.42 3.64
N GLY A 179 14.93 27.26 2.81
CA GLY A 179 15.09 27.24 1.36
C GLY A 179 14.25 26.19 0.65
N HIS A 180 13.31 25.54 1.35
CA HIS A 180 12.39 24.60 0.72
C HIS A 180 11.31 25.34 -0.08
N PRO A 181 10.97 24.84 -1.29
CA PRO A 181 9.84 25.36 -2.05
C PRO A 181 8.52 24.91 -1.40
N LEU A 182 7.59 25.86 -1.21
CA LEU A 182 6.19 25.55 -0.91
C LEU A 182 5.50 25.10 -2.22
N ILE A 183 4.79 23.97 -2.25
CA ILE A 183 4.05 23.51 -3.46
C ILE A 183 2.55 23.65 -3.26
N VAL A 184 1.80 23.65 -4.38
CA VAL A 184 0.55 24.39 -4.56
C VAL A 184 -0.66 23.64 -5.17
N ILE A 185 -1.33 22.86 -4.31
CA ILE A 185 -2.68 22.29 -4.14
C ILE A 185 -3.85 23.22 -3.75
N ASP A 186 -4.35 24.10 -4.62
CA ASP A 186 -4.93 25.40 -4.17
C ASP A 186 -3.91 26.27 -3.42
N LYS A 187 -2.63 25.89 -3.52
CA LYS A 187 -1.48 26.29 -2.69
C LYS A 187 -0.87 25.28 -1.69
N GLN A 188 -1.15 23.95 -1.78
CA GLN A 188 -0.39 22.88 -1.04
C GLN A 188 0.13 21.57 -1.72
N ASP A 189 1.29 21.07 -1.31
CA ASP A 189 1.89 19.78 -1.73
C ASP A 189 1.27 18.55 -1.07
N VAL A 190 1.28 17.38 -1.73
CA VAL A 190 0.86 16.11 -1.12
C VAL A 190 1.84 14.98 -1.45
N GLU A 191 2.75 14.68 -0.51
CA GLU A 191 3.77 13.63 -0.63
C GLU A 191 3.27 12.31 0.01
N LEU A 192 3.30 11.21 -0.75
CA LEU A 192 3.00 9.85 -0.27
C LEU A 192 4.25 8.97 -0.30
N ASP A 193 5.29 9.43 0.38
CA ASP A 193 6.63 8.82 0.55
C ASP A 193 6.65 7.38 1.08
N PHE A 194 5.49 6.82 1.40
CA PHE A 194 5.32 5.49 1.92
C PHE A 194 5.04 4.43 0.86
N LEU A 195 4.49 4.77 -0.31
CA LEU A 195 4.03 3.78 -1.29
C LEU A 195 5.14 3.04 -2.05
N ASP A 196 6.38 3.55 -2.04
CA ASP A 196 7.51 3.01 -2.83
C ASP A 196 8.43 2.07 -2.04
N ARG A 197 7.92 1.48 -0.96
CA ARG A 197 8.77 0.82 0.04
C ARG A 197 8.80 -0.71 -0.07
N TYR A 198 8.12 -1.31 -1.03
CA TYR A 198 7.97 -2.76 -1.09
C TYR A 198 9.32 -3.49 -1.25
N THR A 199 9.60 -4.44 -0.36
CA THR A 199 10.87 -5.18 -0.33
C THR A 199 10.80 -6.58 -0.93
N GLY A 200 9.63 -7.04 -1.39
CA GLY A 200 9.48 -8.39 -1.96
C GLY A 200 9.21 -9.50 -0.95
N ALA A 201 9.35 -9.24 0.36
CA ALA A 201 9.23 -10.27 1.38
C ALA A 201 7.76 -10.69 1.59
N LYS A 202 7.49 -11.97 1.32
CA LYS A 202 6.21 -12.65 1.61
C LYS A 202 6.29 -13.36 2.95
N LEU A 203 5.14 -13.57 3.58
CA LEU A 203 5.04 -14.42 4.76
C LEU A 203 5.43 -15.86 4.43
N SER A 204 6.38 -16.39 5.18
CA SER A 204 6.75 -17.81 5.17
C SER A 204 5.92 -18.59 6.20
N ASP A 205 5.92 -19.93 6.07
CA ASP A 205 5.34 -20.79 7.10
C ASP A 205 6.04 -20.61 8.45
N GLN A 206 7.35 -20.34 8.46
CA GLN A 206 8.08 -20.08 9.70
C GLN A 206 7.59 -18.82 10.41
N ASP A 207 7.31 -17.74 9.66
CA ASP A 207 6.76 -16.50 10.24
C ASP A 207 5.38 -16.76 10.88
N ILE A 208 4.57 -17.63 10.27
CA ILE A 208 3.28 -18.06 10.81
C ILE A 208 3.46 -18.86 12.11
N GLN A 209 4.42 -19.80 12.13
CA GLN A 209 4.75 -20.58 13.32
C GLN A 209 5.25 -19.70 14.48
N ASP A 210 6.13 -18.75 14.18
CA ASP A 210 6.69 -17.83 15.17
C ASP A 210 5.61 -16.89 15.73
N ALA A 211 4.75 -16.36 14.86
CA ALA A 211 3.59 -15.56 15.26
C ALA A 211 2.64 -16.35 16.17
N ALA A 212 2.36 -17.60 15.82
CA ALA A 212 1.50 -18.47 16.61
C ALA A 212 2.08 -18.77 18.00
N LYS A 213 3.40 -19.03 18.07
CA LYS A 213 4.12 -19.18 19.34
C LYS A 213 4.04 -17.91 20.18
N GLU A 214 4.20 -16.74 19.57
CA GLU A 214 4.13 -15.46 20.26
C GLU A 214 2.74 -15.17 20.84
N LEU A 215 1.67 -15.59 20.15
CA LEU A 215 0.28 -15.43 20.58
C LEU A 215 -0.24 -16.60 21.45
N ARG A 216 0.54 -17.70 21.53
CA ARG A 216 0.17 -18.96 22.18
C ARG A 216 -1.09 -19.59 21.58
N CYS A 217 -1.17 -19.57 20.25
CA CYS A 217 -2.26 -20.17 19.50
C CYS A 217 -1.72 -21.17 18.47
N GLU A 218 -2.64 -21.78 17.72
CA GLU A 218 -2.25 -22.68 16.63
C GLU A 218 -1.92 -21.90 15.35
N PRO A 219 -0.88 -22.31 14.58
CA PRO A 219 -0.45 -21.62 13.35
C PRO A 219 -1.54 -21.57 12.29
N GLY A 220 -2.39 -22.59 12.22
CA GLY A 220 -3.52 -22.61 11.29
C GLY A 220 -4.50 -21.46 11.49
N LEU A 221 -4.60 -20.87 12.69
CA LEU A 221 -5.49 -19.73 12.94
C LEU A 221 -4.94 -18.43 12.37
N ILE A 222 -3.63 -18.23 12.47
CA ILE A 222 -2.95 -17.09 11.86
C ILE A 222 -3.06 -17.17 10.33
N PHE A 223 -2.83 -18.35 9.77
CA PHE A 223 -3.04 -18.62 8.35
C PHE A 223 -4.50 -18.38 7.92
N ALA A 224 -5.47 -18.84 8.72
CA ALA A 224 -6.88 -18.70 8.42
C ALA A 224 -7.31 -17.22 8.34
N ILE A 225 -6.88 -16.38 9.29
CA ILE A 225 -7.15 -14.94 9.27
C ILE A 225 -6.48 -14.30 8.04
N ALA A 226 -5.20 -14.56 7.80
CA ALA A 226 -4.50 -14.01 6.63
C ALA A 226 -5.19 -14.39 5.30
N THR A 227 -5.73 -15.61 5.22
CA THR A 227 -6.46 -16.13 4.06
C THR A 227 -7.83 -15.49 3.92
N GLN A 228 -8.58 -15.36 5.02
CA GLN A 228 -9.89 -14.72 5.07
C GLN A 228 -9.82 -13.25 4.64
N GLU A 229 -8.78 -12.52 5.05
CA GLU A 229 -8.68 -11.08 4.78
C GLU A 229 -8.15 -10.73 3.39
N SER A 230 -7.22 -11.53 2.85
CA SER A 230 -6.54 -11.14 1.60
C SER A 230 -6.37 -12.27 0.58
N SER A 231 -6.84 -13.49 0.86
CA SER A 231 -6.73 -14.64 -0.05
C SER A 231 -5.31 -14.78 -0.65
N GLN A 232 -4.30 -14.53 0.20
CA GLN A 232 -2.86 -14.49 -0.08
C GLN A 232 -2.27 -13.21 -0.74
N SER A 233 -3.05 -12.29 -1.31
CA SER A 233 -2.51 -11.08 -1.97
C SER A 233 -2.60 -9.83 -1.09
N SER A 234 -1.52 -9.54 -0.38
CA SER A 234 -1.31 -8.37 0.49
C SER A 234 -0.83 -7.12 -0.26
N PHE A 235 -0.37 -7.30 -1.50
CA PHE A 235 0.07 -6.24 -2.40
C PHE A 235 -0.65 -6.37 -3.73
N ILE A 236 -0.97 -5.24 -4.36
CA ILE A 236 -1.49 -5.17 -5.73
C ILE A 236 -0.41 -4.61 -6.66
N ASP A 237 -0.45 -5.02 -7.92
CA ASP A 237 0.36 -4.39 -8.95
C ASP A 237 -0.32 -3.12 -9.43
N LEU A 238 0.39 -2.01 -9.35
CA LEU A 238 0.01 -0.75 -9.96
C LEU A 238 1.11 -0.31 -10.91
N ASP A 239 0.96 -0.73 -12.16
CA ASP A 239 1.82 -0.32 -13.27
C ASP A 239 3.30 -0.59 -12.94
N GLY A 240 3.60 -1.87 -12.66
CA GLY A 240 4.94 -2.37 -12.36
C GLY A 240 5.41 -2.15 -10.93
N ASN A 241 4.60 -1.53 -10.08
CA ASN A 241 4.95 -1.27 -8.68
C ASN A 241 4.01 -2.00 -7.74
N LYS A 242 4.58 -2.63 -6.72
CA LYS A 242 3.82 -3.32 -5.69
C LYS A 242 3.47 -2.34 -4.58
N ILE A 243 2.18 -2.13 -4.36
CA ILE A 243 1.65 -1.29 -3.28
C ILE A 243 0.72 -2.14 -2.41
N PRO A 244 0.59 -1.85 -1.10
CA PRO A 244 -0.24 -2.69 -0.23
C PRO A 244 -1.70 -2.67 -0.69
N ALA A 245 -2.37 -3.80 -0.60
CA ALA A 245 -3.81 -3.84 -0.82
C ALA A 245 -4.50 -3.01 0.28
N ILE A 246 -5.46 -2.18 -0.11
CA ILE A 246 -6.27 -1.39 0.83
C ILE A 246 -7.75 -1.50 0.51
N LEU A 247 -8.58 -1.27 1.52
CA LEU A 247 -9.99 -0.94 1.34
C LEU A 247 -10.25 0.42 2.00
N TYR A 248 -10.75 1.38 1.22
CA TYR A 248 -11.10 2.70 1.75
C TYR A 248 -12.53 2.69 2.28
N GLU A 249 -12.72 3.19 3.50
CA GLU A 249 -13.98 3.19 4.23
C GLU A 249 -14.52 4.62 4.42
N ARG A 250 -15.35 5.10 3.48
CA ARG A 250 -15.89 6.47 3.51
C ARG A 250 -16.68 6.82 4.78
N HIS A 251 -17.25 5.81 5.45
CA HIS A 251 -17.98 5.98 6.70
C HIS A 251 -17.07 6.20 7.91
N TRP A 252 -15.87 5.63 7.90
CA TRP A 252 -14.83 5.97 8.87
C TRP A 252 -14.31 7.37 8.62
N PHE A 253 -14.09 7.76 7.36
CA PHE A 253 -13.65 9.12 7.04
C PHE A 253 -14.66 10.16 7.51
N ARG A 254 -15.95 9.91 7.24
CA ARG A 254 -17.06 10.69 7.77
C ARG A 254 -17.01 10.79 9.29
N LYS A 255 -16.83 9.67 10.00
CA LYS A 255 -16.78 9.64 11.47
C LYS A 255 -15.57 10.42 12.02
N LEU A 256 -14.39 10.25 11.42
CA LEU A 256 -13.13 10.85 11.86
C LEU A 256 -13.05 12.35 11.54
N THR A 257 -13.77 12.81 10.52
CA THR A 257 -13.86 14.24 10.15
C THR A 257 -15.10 14.92 10.72
N ASN A 258 -15.92 14.21 11.48
CA ASN A 258 -17.11 14.79 12.09
C ASN A 258 -16.71 15.64 13.31
N PRO A 259 -16.99 16.96 13.31
CA PRO A 259 -16.67 17.82 14.44
C PRO A 259 -17.52 17.56 15.69
N SER A 260 -18.75 17.03 15.57
CA SER A 260 -19.61 16.72 16.72
C SER A 260 -20.79 15.80 16.38
N LYS A 261 -21.39 15.15 17.40
CA LYS A 261 -22.59 14.31 17.20
C LYS A 261 -23.79 15.05 16.57
N LYS A 262 -23.82 16.39 16.60
CA LYS A 262 -24.93 17.22 16.10
C LYS A 262 -24.69 17.81 14.71
N GLN A 263 -23.47 17.75 14.19
CA GLN A 263 -23.12 18.30 12.89
C GLN A 263 -22.62 17.17 11.98
N PRO A 264 -22.93 17.19 10.68
CA PRO A 264 -22.33 16.25 9.73
C PRO A 264 -20.86 16.62 9.50
N SER A 265 -20.11 15.70 8.89
CA SER A 265 -18.77 16.04 8.41
C SER A 265 -18.86 17.15 7.36
N PRO A 266 -17.93 18.13 7.34
CA PRO A 266 -17.91 19.19 6.34
C PRO A 266 -17.75 18.67 4.90
N TYR A 267 -17.29 17.43 4.72
CA TYR A 267 -17.05 16.83 3.42
C TYR A 267 -18.24 15.99 2.92
N GLU A 268 -19.25 15.74 3.74
CA GLU A 268 -20.34 14.81 3.41
C GLU A 268 -21.20 15.32 2.25
N ALA A 269 -21.50 16.62 2.21
CA ALA A 269 -22.29 17.22 1.14
C ALA A 269 -21.49 17.40 -0.16
N THR A 270 -20.20 17.71 -0.05
CA THR A 270 -19.35 18.06 -1.20
C THR A 270 -18.63 16.84 -1.81
N HIS A 271 -18.44 15.77 -1.02
CA HIS A 271 -17.72 14.56 -1.43
C HIS A 271 -18.43 13.29 -0.94
N PRO A 272 -19.71 13.05 -1.31
CA PRO A 272 -20.50 11.92 -0.80
C PRO A 272 -19.90 10.55 -1.13
N ASN A 273 -19.11 10.47 -2.20
CA ASN A 273 -18.38 9.26 -2.59
C ASN A 273 -17.13 9.00 -1.75
N ILE A 274 -16.70 9.94 -0.91
CA ILE A 274 -15.49 9.87 -0.08
C ILE A 274 -15.83 10.00 1.41
N CYS A 275 -16.92 10.68 1.71
CA CYS A 275 -17.42 10.95 3.05
C CYS A 275 -18.93 10.71 3.07
N GLY A 276 -19.37 9.59 3.64
CA GLY A 276 -20.79 9.21 3.62
C GLY A 276 -21.07 7.92 4.39
N PRO A 277 -22.28 7.34 4.28
CA PRO A 277 -22.60 6.01 4.81
C PRO A 277 -21.67 4.91 4.28
N ALA A 278 -21.66 3.70 4.83
CA ALA A 278 -20.80 2.63 4.29
C ALA A 278 -21.14 2.33 2.81
N TYR A 279 -20.14 1.92 2.02
CA TYR A 279 -20.41 1.46 0.66
C TYR A 279 -21.23 0.17 0.67
N LYS A 280 -21.98 -0.06 -0.40
CA LYS A 280 -22.81 -1.26 -0.53
C LYS A 280 -21.99 -2.43 -1.08
N ARG A 281 -22.26 -3.63 -0.55
CA ARG A 281 -21.79 -4.88 -1.14
C ARG A 281 -22.76 -5.26 -2.26
N ALA A 282 -22.31 -5.23 -3.51
CA ALA A 282 -23.15 -5.51 -4.67
C ALA A 282 -22.67 -6.71 -5.49
N LYS A 283 -23.53 -7.16 -6.41
CA LYS A 283 -23.22 -8.13 -7.47
C LYS A 283 -23.92 -7.70 -8.76
N LYS A 284 -23.41 -8.11 -9.92
CA LYS A 284 -24.14 -7.91 -11.18
C LYS A 284 -25.29 -8.91 -11.30
N ASN A 285 -26.48 -8.43 -11.66
CA ASN A 285 -27.60 -9.28 -12.01
C ASN A 285 -27.46 -9.82 -13.45
N LYS A 286 -28.43 -10.62 -13.92
CA LYS A 286 -28.42 -11.18 -15.29
C LYS A 286 -28.43 -10.10 -16.40
N LYS A 287 -28.84 -8.88 -16.09
CA LYS A 287 -28.88 -7.72 -17.01
C LYS A 287 -27.60 -6.87 -16.93
N GLY A 288 -26.65 -7.22 -16.07
CA GLY A 288 -25.39 -6.49 -15.87
C GLY A 288 -25.48 -5.33 -14.87
N GLU A 289 -26.63 -5.07 -14.26
CA GLU A 289 -26.83 -4.00 -13.27
C GLU A 289 -26.30 -4.41 -11.90
N TYR A 290 -25.72 -3.47 -11.15
CA TYR A 290 -25.30 -3.74 -9.78
C TYR A 290 -26.51 -3.75 -8.85
N VAL A 291 -26.65 -4.84 -8.09
CA VAL A 291 -27.68 -5.00 -7.05
C VAL A 291 -27.03 -5.28 -5.70
N GLU A 292 -27.50 -4.61 -4.65
CA GLU A 292 -27.02 -4.82 -3.28
C GLU A 292 -27.31 -6.27 -2.85
N LYS A 293 -26.29 -6.99 -2.35
CA LYS A 293 -26.40 -8.40 -1.98
C LYS A 293 -27.47 -8.64 -0.90
N LYS A 294 -27.67 -7.68 -0.01
CA LYS A 294 -28.57 -7.79 1.14
C LYS A 294 -30.04 -7.56 0.78
N THR A 295 -30.31 -6.55 -0.03
CA THR A 295 -31.68 -6.09 -0.32
C THR A 295 -32.16 -6.49 -1.71
N GLY A 296 -31.24 -6.73 -2.64
CA GLY A 296 -31.54 -6.94 -4.05
C GLY A 296 -31.81 -5.65 -4.83
N ASN A 297 -31.78 -4.48 -4.17
CA ASN A 297 -32.03 -3.19 -4.80
C ASN A 297 -30.91 -2.82 -5.77
N ILE A 298 -31.27 -2.16 -6.88
CA ILE A 298 -30.31 -1.59 -7.82
C ILE A 298 -29.51 -0.49 -7.10
N VAL A 299 -28.20 -0.51 -7.26
CA VAL A 299 -27.27 0.47 -6.68
C VAL A 299 -26.35 1.03 -7.76
N GLN A 300 -25.94 2.28 -7.57
CA GLN A 300 -25.00 2.94 -8.46
C GLN A 300 -23.58 2.39 -8.25
N GLU A 301 -22.76 2.43 -9.30
CA GLU A 301 -21.40 1.89 -9.29
C GLU A 301 -20.44 2.67 -8.37
N ASP A 302 -20.70 3.96 -8.15
CA ASP A 302 -19.94 4.79 -7.23
C ASP A 302 -20.29 4.54 -5.74
N ASP A 303 -21.47 3.96 -5.48
CA ASP A 303 -21.97 3.65 -4.13
C ASP A 303 -21.54 2.27 -3.61
N ILE A 304 -20.79 1.49 -4.40
CA ILE A 304 -20.33 0.15 -4.03
C ILE A 304 -18.83 0.12 -3.71
N TYR A 305 -18.37 -0.90 -2.98
CA TYR A 305 -16.91 -1.08 -2.78
C TYR A 305 -16.17 -1.35 -4.10
N GLY A 306 -16.83 -2.01 -5.06
CA GLY A 306 -16.17 -2.58 -6.23
C GLY A 306 -15.22 -3.73 -5.85
N SER A 307 -14.45 -4.21 -6.82
CA SER A 307 -13.35 -5.16 -6.54
C SER A 307 -12.26 -4.50 -5.68
N PRO A 308 -11.32 -5.22 -5.08
CA PRO A 308 -10.06 -4.62 -4.63
C PRO A 308 -9.27 -4.09 -5.83
N GLY A 309 -8.54 -2.97 -5.69
CA GLY A 309 -7.74 -2.43 -6.79
C GLY A 309 -7.46 -0.93 -6.72
N ILE A 310 -7.01 -0.38 -7.85
CA ILE A 310 -6.52 1.00 -7.97
C ILE A 310 -7.55 2.08 -7.59
N HIS A 311 -8.86 1.83 -7.77
CA HIS A 311 -9.88 2.80 -7.35
C HIS A 311 -9.95 2.99 -5.83
N GLN A 312 -9.51 2.02 -5.02
CA GLN A 312 -9.37 2.22 -3.57
C GLN A 312 -8.31 3.27 -3.27
N TYR A 313 -7.19 3.23 -3.99
CA TYR A 313 -6.16 4.26 -3.92
C TYR A 313 -6.67 5.61 -4.42
N LYS A 314 -7.49 5.65 -5.48
CA LYS A 314 -8.13 6.93 -5.90
C LYS A 314 -8.95 7.54 -4.77
N ARG A 315 -9.78 6.73 -4.07
CA ARG A 315 -10.58 7.19 -2.93
C ARG A 315 -9.69 7.73 -1.80
N LEU A 316 -8.64 6.98 -1.46
CA LEU A 316 -7.64 7.41 -0.47
C LEU A 316 -6.99 8.75 -0.89
N LEU A 317 -6.55 8.91 -2.13
CA LEU A 317 -5.90 10.14 -2.61
C LEU A 317 -6.82 11.35 -2.50
N ILE A 318 -8.10 11.19 -2.84
CA ILE A 318 -9.09 12.26 -2.70
C ILE A 318 -9.31 12.58 -1.22
N ALA A 319 -9.53 11.57 -0.38
CA ALA A 319 -9.70 11.74 1.07
C ALA A 319 -8.50 12.42 1.71
N TYR A 320 -7.29 12.04 1.30
CA TYR A 320 -6.03 12.55 1.85
C TYR A 320 -5.87 14.05 1.58
N LYS A 321 -6.36 14.53 0.43
CA LYS A 321 -6.42 15.98 0.13
C LYS A 321 -7.37 16.73 1.08
N LEU A 322 -8.43 16.09 1.53
CA LEU A 322 -9.42 16.69 2.42
C LEU A 322 -8.93 16.68 3.87
N ASN A 323 -8.44 15.52 4.34
CA ASN A 323 -7.87 15.34 5.66
C ASN A 323 -6.92 14.13 5.67
N GLN A 324 -5.62 14.40 5.77
CA GLN A 324 -4.56 13.37 5.63
C GLN A 324 -4.67 12.26 6.68
N GLU A 325 -4.79 12.64 7.96
CA GLU A 325 -4.81 11.67 9.05
C GLU A 325 -6.07 10.81 9.01
N ALA A 326 -7.23 11.44 8.84
CA ALA A 326 -8.50 10.73 8.72
C ALA A 326 -8.51 9.80 7.49
N ALA A 327 -7.91 10.22 6.37
CA ALA A 327 -7.84 9.40 5.16
C ALA A 327 -7.05 8.11 5.38
N LEU A 328 -5.83 8.22 5.94
CA LEU A 328 -5.01 7.03 6.22
C LEU A 328 -5.68 6.12 7.26
N GLN A 329 -6.31 6.72 8.28
CA GLN A 329 -7.04 5.99 9.31
C GLN A 329 -8.29 5.27 8.78
N SER A 330 -8.86 5.77 7.69
CA SER A 330 -10.08 5.22 7.05
C SER A 330 -9.79 4.11 6.06
N CYS A 331 -8.55 3.65 5.93
CA CYS A 331 -8.21 2.48 5.12
C CYS A 331 -7.91 1.27 6.00
N SER A 332 -8.32 0.08 5.59
CA SER A 332 -7.67 -1.17 5.99
C SER A 332 -6.42 -1.41 5.13
N TRP A 333 -5.41 -2.06 5.69
CA TRP A 333 -4.12 -2.22 5.03
C TRP A 333 -3.60 -3.66 5.06
N GLY A 334 -3.10 -4.10 3.89
CA GLY A 334 -2.25 -5.27 3.75
C GLY A 334 -2.93 -6.61 4.05
N LYS A 335 -2.11 -7.59 4.44
CA LYS A 335 -2.47 -9.01 4.58
C LYS A 335 -3.63 -9.27 5.54
N PHE A 336 -3.62 -8.54 6.67
CA PHE A 336 -4.57 -8.72 7.77
C PHE A 336 -5.63 -7.62 7.81
N GLN A 337 -5.69 -6.76 6.78
CA GLN A 337 -6.67 -5.67 6.64
C GLN A 337 -6.86 -4.83 7.92
N ILE A 338 -5.76 -4.54 8.64
CA ILE A 338 -5.83 -3.74 9.87
C ILE A 338 -6.22 -2.30 9.49
N MET A 339 -7.30 -1.81 10.11
CA MET A 339 -7.74 -0.43 9.93
C MET A 339 -6.71 0.56 10.43
N GLY A 340 -6.45 1.62 9.67
CA GLY A 340 -5.44 2.63 9.99
C GLY A 340 -5.71 3.37 11.31
N PHE A 341 -6.97 3.52 11.74
CA PHE A 341 -7.29 4.09 13.05
C PHE A 341 -6.75 3.23 14.22
N ASN A 342 -6.39 1.96 13.99
CA ASN A 342 -5.77 1.08 14.96
C ASN A 342 -4.24 1.25 15.06
N TYR A 343 -3.62 2.24 14.41
CA TYR A 343 -2.15 2.39 14.37
C TYR A 343 -1.50 2.35 15.76
N LYS A 344 -2.10 2.98 16.78
CA LYS A 344 -1.54 3.00 18.15
C LYS A 344 -1.51 1.61 18.78
N VAL A 345 -2.62 0.87 18.69
CA VAL A 345 -2.70 -0.49 19.24
C VAL A 345 -1.91 -1.49 18.41
N ALA A 346 -1.65 -1.18 17.14
CA ALA A 346 -0.70 -1.89 16.29
C ALA A 346 0.77 -1.53 16.59
N GLY A 347 1.04 -0.62 17.53
CA GLY A 347 2.38 -0.31 18.04
C GLY A 347 3.11 0.84 17.33
N PHE A 348 2.40 1.70 16.59
CA PHE A 348 3.00 2.82 15.84
C PHE A 348 2.71 4.16 16.51
N ALA A 349 3.65 5.12 16.42
CA ALA A 349 3.48 6.43 17.03
C ALA A 349 2.52 7.33 16.23
N SER A 350 2.42 7.10 14.92
CA SER A 350 1.49 7.81 14.03
C SER A 350 0.91 6.90 12.96
N VAL A 351 -0.24 7.31 12.39
CA VAL A 351 -0.82 6.59 11.25
C VAL A 351 0.11 6.61 10.02
N LYS A 352 0.93 7.66 9.85
CA LYS A 352 1.90 7.74 8.75
C LYS A 352 3.03 6.72 8.91
N GLU A 353 3.50 6.45 10.13
CA GLU A 353 4.46 5.39 10.38
C GLU A 353 3.85 4.00 10.14
N PHE A 354 2.60 3.81 10.57
CA PHE A 354 1.87 2.59 10.30
C PHE A 354 1.74 2.33 8.79
N THR A 355 1.33 3.33 7.99
CA THR A 355 1.21 3.12 6.53
C THR A 355 2.56 2.92 5.85
N LYS A 356 3.64 3.56 6.34
CA LYS A 356 5.02 3.25 5.93
C LYS A 356 5.38 1.79 6.16
N ALA A 357 5.05 1.25 7.33
CA ALA A 357 5.28 -0.15 7.64
C ALA A 357 4.44 -1.06 6.75
N MET A 358 3.16 -0.74 6.55
CA MET A 358 2.28 -1.53 5.68
C MET A 358 2.72 -1.51 4.22
N SER A 359 3.45 -0.51 3.76
CA SER A 359 3.98 -0.49 2.39
C SER A 359 5.29 -1.28 2.22
N LEU A 360 5.94 -1.74 3.29
CA LEU A 360 7.22 -2.44 3.22
C LEU A 360 7.09 -3.92 2.82
N SER A 361 6.33 -4.71 3.58
CA SER A 361 6.28 -6.17 3.38
C SER A 361 5.18 -6.87 4.19
N ASP A 362 4.90 -8.13 3.88
CA ASP A 362 4.01 -8.97 4.68
C ASP A 362 4.53 -9.18 6.12
N ALA A 363 5.85 -9.16 6.31
CA ALA A 363 6.46 -9.28 7.64
C ALA A 363 6.09 -8.09 8.53
N GLU A 364 6.03 -6.87 7.97
CA GLU A 364 5.54 -5.71 8.70
C GLU A 364 4.04 -5.79 8.98
N HIS A 365 3.25 -6.35 8.05
CA HIS A 365 1.82 -6.62 8.30
C HIS A 365 1.64 -7.58 9.47
N MET A 366 2.47 -8.62 9.57
CA MET A 366 2.46 -9.57 10.67
C MET A 366 2.83 -8.92 12.01
N LYS A 367 3.88 -8.08 12.04
CA LYS A 367 4.25 -7.35 13.26
C LYS A 367 3.11 -6.47 13.77
N ALA A 368 2.45 -5.74 12.87
CA ALA A 368 1.29 -4.93 13.21
C ALA A 368 0.13 -5.79 13.74
N PHE A 369 -0.12 -6.95 13.10
CA PHE A 369 -1.15 -7.90 13.52
C PHE A 369 -0.88 -8.47 14.91
N LEU A 370 0.36 -8.87 15.22
CA LEU A 370 0.74 -9.37 16.53
C LEU A 370 0.46 -8.35 17.65
N LYS A 371 0.81 -7.08 17.42
CA LYS A 371 0.53 -6.00 18.38
C LYS A 371 -0.96 -5.73 18.53
N PHE A 372 -1.69 -5.68 17.41
CA PHE A 372 -3.13 -5.53 17.40
C PHE A 372 -3.83 -6.66 18.17
N ALA A 373 -3.50 -7.92 17.87
CA ALA A 373 -4.08 -9.09 18.51
C ALA A 373 -3.81 -9.11 20.02
N LYS A 374 -2.57 -8.83 20.45
CA LYS A 374 -2.23 -8.74 21.89
C LYS A 374 -2.96 -7.63 22.63
N SER A 375 -3.29 -6.55 21.93
CA SER A 375 -4.01 -5.40 22.50
C SER A 375 -5.53 -5.61 22.52
N ASN A 376 -6.03 -6.72 21.96
CA ASN A 376 -7.45 -7.03 21.85
C ASN A 376 -7.77 -8.32 22.63
N PRO A 377 -8.26 -8.23 23.87
CA PRO A 377 -8.49 -9.40 24.72
C PRO A 377 -9.42 -10.44 24.09
N THR A 378 -10.48 -10.00 23.41
CA THR A 378 -11.43 -10.90 22.72
C THR A 378 -10.74 -11.69 21.60
N LEU A 379 -9.94 -11.01 20.77
CA LEU A 379 -9.21 -11.67 19.69
C LEU A 379 -8.13 -12.61 20.25
N LEU A 380 -7.36 -12.17 21.25
CA LEU A 380 -6.31 -12.96 21.85
C LEU A 380 -6.86 -14.23 22.52
N GLU A 381 -7.95 -14.10 23.29
CA GLU A 381 -8.62 -15.23 23.90
C GLU A 381 -9.18 -16.17 22.84
N GLY A 382 -9.80 -15.63 21.78
CA GLY A 382 -10.31 -16.41 20.66
C GLY A 382 -9.21 -17.23 19.97
N LEU A 383 -8.04 -16.63 19.74
CA LEU A 383 -6.89 -17.30 19.17
C LEU A 383 -6.35 -18.41 20.09
N GLN A 384 -6.20 -18.14 21.39
CA GLN A 384 -5.65 -19.10 22.36
C GLN A 384 -6.57 -20.30 22.59
N ASN A 385 -7.88 -20.08 22.59
CA ASN A 385 -8.88 -21.11 22.86
C ASN A 385 -9.47 -21.73 21.58
N LYS A 386 -8.99 -21.34 20.39
CA LYS A 386 -9.57 -21.73 19.09
C LYS A 386 -11.08 -21.47 19.04
N ASP A 387 -11.50 -20.30 19.51
CA ASP A 387 -12.89 -19.86 19.45
C ASP A 387 -13.08 -18.95 18.23
N TYR A 388 -13.64 -19.53 17.16
CA TYR A 388 -13.82 -18.85 15.87
C TYR A 388 -14.78 -17.65 15.96
N GLU A 389 -15.75 -17.69 16.88
CA GLU A 389 -16.71 -16.60 17.09
C GLU A 389 -16.02 -15.42 17.77
N LYS A 390 -15.20 -15.69 18.80
CA LYS A 390 -14.36 -14.66 19.43
C LYS A 390 -13.28 -14.12 18.50
N ILE A 391 -12.71 -14.94 17.61
CA ILE A 391 -11.79 -14.47 16.57
C ILE A 391 -12.52 -13.48 15.64
N ALA A 392 -13.72 -13.84 15.16
CA ALA A 392 -14.51 -12.99 14.29
C ALA A 392 -14.88 -11.66 14.97
N GLU A 393 -15.34 -11.72 16.21
CA GLU A 393 -15.70 -10.55 17.03
C GLU A 393 -14.49 -9.67 17.35
N GLY A 394 -13.40 -10.27 17.81
CA GLY A 394 -12.19 -9.54 18.15
C GLY A 394 -11.58 -8.84 16.93
N HIS A 395 -11.60 -9.49 15.77
CA HIS A 395 -11.03 -8.92 14.55
C HIS A 395 -11.92 -7.83 13.92
N ASN A 396 -13.24 -8.04 13.87
CA ASN A 396 -14.18 -7.19 13.10
C ASN A 396 -15.09 -6.30 13.98
N GLY A 397 -15.08 -6.48 15.30
CA GLY A 397 -15.96 -5.83 16.26
C GLY A 397 -17.33 -6.50 16.43
N GLY A 398 -18.09 -6.09 17.44
CA GLY A 398 -19.34 -6.76 17.87
C GLY A 398 -20.47 -6.85 16.84
N SER A 399 -20.44 -6.07 15.76
CA SER A 399 -21.45 -6.13 14.69
C SER A 399 -21.10 -7.10 13.55
N TRP A 400 -20.01 -7.86 13.67
CA TRP A 400 -19.48 -8.70 12.59
C TRP A 400 -20.51 -9.67 12.02
N ARG A 401 -21.39 -10.27 12.85
CA ARG A 401 -22.44 -11.21 12.37
C ARG A 401 -23.41 -10.56 11.39
N HIS A 402 -23.71 -9.27 11.57
CA HIS A 402 -24.59 -8.55 10.66
C HIS A 402 -23.89 -8.13 9.37
N ILE A 403 -22.55 -8.01 9.39
CA ILE A 403 -21.73 -7.55 8.27
C ILE A 403 -21.27 -8.74 7.42
N ASN A 404 -20.81 -9.80 8.06
CA ASN A 404 -20.33 -11.04 7.47
C ASN A 404 -20.66 -12.24 8.38
N PRO A 405 -21.89 -12.80 8.32
CA PRO A 405 -22.30 -13.90 9.19
C PRO A 405 -21.45 -15.17 9.00
N ASP A 406 -20.83 -15.34 7.84
CA ASP A 406 -20.05 -16.53 7.49
C ASP A 406 -18.58 -16.44 7.97
N TYR A 407 -18.17 -15.34 8.61
CA TYR A 407 -16.76 -15.10 8.95
C TYR A 407 -16.17 -16.22 9.82
N ALA A 408 -16.81 -16.56 10.95
CA ALA A 408 -16.33 -17.60 11.87
C ALA A 408 -16.22 -18.97 11.16
N THR A 409 -17.24 -19.34 10.39
CA THR A 409 -17.25 -20.59 9.61
C THR A 409 -16.14 -20.63 8.55
N ASN A 410 -15.85 -19.49 7.90
CA ASN A 410 -14.74 -19.42 6.95
C ASN A 410 -13.38 -19.57 7.63
N ILE A 411 -13.18 -18.96 8.81
CA ILE A 411 -11.94 -19.14 9.58
C ILE A 411 -11.73 -20.61 9.92
N GLU A 412 -12.77 -21.29 10.41
CA GLU A 412 -12.71 -22.74 10.68
C GLU A 412 -12.34 -23.54 9.43
N LYS A 413 -12.98 -23.24 8.30
CA LYS A 413 -12.68 -23.89 7.02
C LYS A 413 -11.22 -23.72 6.63
N TYR A 414 -10.68 -22.49 6.64
CA TYR A 414 -9.29 -22.23 6.26
C TYR A 414 -8.28 -22.85 7.23
N TYR A 415 -8.60 -22.86 8.53
CA TYR A 415 -7.83 -23.58 9.53
C TYR A 415 -7.76 -25.09 9.20
N ASN A 416 -8.90 -25.69 8.86
CA ASN A 416 -8.98 -27.10 8.49
C ASN A 416 -8.28 -27.41 7.16
N ASP A 417 -8.21 -26.47 6.23
CA ASP A 417 -7.45 -26.60 5.00
C ASP A 417 -5.94 -26.61 5.31
N TYR A 418 -5.45 -25.66 6.12
CA TYR A 418 -4.04 -25.58 6.54
C TYR A 418 -3.56 -26.87 7.23
N THR A 419 -4.33 -27.38 8.18
CA THR A 419 -3.97 -28.59 8.94
C THR A 419 -3.95 -29.85 8.09
N ARG A 420 -4.77 -29.92 7.03
CA ARG A 420 -4.74 -31.03 6.08
C ARG A 420 -3.50 -30.98 5.21
N THR A 421 -3.06 -29.79 4.79
CA THR A 421 -1.86 -29.61 3.98
C THR A 421 -0.57 -29.78 4.79
N SER A 422 -0.53 -29.36 6.05
CA SER A 422 0.67 -29.44 6.89
C SER A 422 0.97 -30.84 7.46
N LYS A 423 0.03 -31.79 7.33
CA LYS A 423 0.18 -33.20 7.74
C LYS A 423 0.68 -34.11 6.60
N LYS A 424 0.72 -33.59 5.37
CA LYS A 424 1.36 -34.24 4.22
C LYS A 424 2.78 -33.72 4.11
#